data_AF-A0A2N6PWM6-F1
#
_entry.id   AF-A0A2N6PWM6-F1
#
_cell.length_a   1.000
_cell.length_b   1.000
_cell.length_c   1.000
_cell.angle_alpha   90.00
_cell.angle_beta   90.00
_cell.angle_gamma   90.00
#
_symmetry.space_group_name_H-M   'P 1'
#
loop_
_entity.id
_entity.type
_entity.pdbx_description
1 polymer ?
#
loop_
_entity_poly.entity_id
_entity_poly.type
_entity_poly.pdbx_seq_one_letter_code
_entity_poly.pdbx_strand_id
1 'polypeptide(L)'
;MKGLHLVTSSPFGRDVVKALVSDDGDDQLDDLGILADPSRWPRSRAQVVLTDREEPEAFELCDMVANGLARPWLPVVLESRSIRVGPFVGPGTACYQCFLKRQHQHGRRTDVDTLLEAHRAQPRSVAYLPAHATQAALLIRSLLDANLGAQAQHQLDLVRIGLSEASLSRGTVIAVEGCVRCGRSRSYRDTSFFAEELSPQIAGRY
;
A
#
# COMPACT_ATOMS: atom_id res chain seq x y z
N MET A 1 6.07 -9.20 19.67
CA MET A 1 5.05 -9.12 18.60
C MET A 1 5.73 -9.62 17.34
N LYS A 2 5.10 -10.48 16.53
CA LYS A 2 5.72 -11.04 15.32
C LYS A 2 6.17 -9.92 14.36
N GLY A 3 7.33 -10.08 13.73
CA GLY A 3 7.90 -9.11 12.80
C GLY A 3 7.10 -8.93 11.51
N LEU A 4 7.70 -8.21 10.56
CA LEU A 4 7.17 -7.93 9.24
C LEU A 4 7.48 -9.09 8.28
N HIS A 5 6.57 -9.33 7.33
CA HIS A 5 6.88 -10.13 6.15
C HIS A 5 7.25 -9.17 5.01
N LEU A 6 8.54 -9.09 4.72
CA LEU A 6 9.12 -8.23 3.69
C LEU A 6 9.31 -9.03 2.42
N VAL A 7 8.82 -8.53 1.29
CA VAL A 7 8.87 -9.23 0.01
C VAL A 7 9.48 -8.34 -1.06
N THR A 8 10.56 -8.77 -1.70
CA THR A 8 11.20 -8.03 -2.81
C THR A 8 12.08 -8.92 -3.68
N SER A 9 12.09 -8.66 -4.98
CA SER A 9 13.10 -9.16 -5.92
C SER A 9 14.01 -8.04 -6.46
N SER A 10 13.73 -6.78 -6.13
CA SER A 10 14.42 -5.60 -6.69
C SER A 10 15.62 -5.14 -5.85
N PRO A 11 16.68 -4.58 -6.47
CA PRO A 11 17.78 -3.93 -5.75
C PRO A 11 17.29 -2.80 -4.82
N PHE A 12 16.36 -1.97 -5.31
CA PHE A 12 15.72 -0.92 -4.52
C PHE A 12 15.10 -1.47 -3.24
N GLY A 13 14.25 -2.49 -3.36
CA GLY A 13 13.60 -3.07 -2.18
C GLY A 13 14.61 -3.68 -1.20
N ARG A 14 15.70 -4.29 -1.68
CA ARG A 14 16.76 -4.80 -0.80
C ARG A 14 17.43 -3.68 -0.01
N ASP A 15 17.69 -2.53 -0.62
CA ASP A 15 18.28 -1.39 0.09
C ASP A 15 17.29 -0.74 1.05
N VAL A 16 15.99 -0.72 0.72
CA VAL A 16 14.95 -0.30 1.67
C VAL A 16 14.89 -1.23 2.88
N VAL A 17 14.94 -2.55 2.67
CA VAL A 17 14.94 -3.54 3.76
C VAL A 17 16.14 -3.35 4.67
N LYS A 18 17.35 -3.15 4.12
CA LYS A 18 18.55 -2.85 4.92
C LYS A 18 18.39 -1.60 5.79
N ALA A 19 17.67 -0.59 5.30
CA ALA A 19 17.40 0.64 6.05
C ALA A 19 16.20 0.52 7.00
N LEU A 20 15.33 -0.47 6.82
CA LEU A 20 14.10 -0.66 7.57
C LEU A 20 14.27 -1.58 8.79
N VAL A 21 15.00 -2.69 8.61
CA VAL A 21 15.17 -3.72 9.64
C VAL A 21 15.96 -3.14 10.82
N SER A 22 15.37 -3.21 12.01
CA SER A 22 16.11 -3.03 13.27
C SER A 22 16.80 -4.35 13.65
N ASP A 23 17.83 -4.28 14.50
CA ASP A 23 18.58 -5.45 14.97
C ASP A 23 17.72 -6.48 15.76
N ASP A 24 16.43 -6.21 15.99
CA ASP A 24 15.51 -7.03 16.79
C ASP A 24 15.04 -8.34 16.09
N GLY A 25 15.48 -8.61 14.87
CA GLY A 25 15.60 -9.97 14.30
C GLY A 25 14.32 -10.76 13.94
N ASP A 26 13.12 -10.22 14.18
CA ASP A 26 11.86 -10.94 13.95
C ASP A 26 11.27 -10.78 12.52
N ASP A 27 11.86 -9.93 11.68
CA ASP A 27 11.41 -9.66 10.31
C ASP A 27 11.86 -10.78 9.34
N GLN A 28 10.94 -11.26 8.49
CA GLN A 28 11.23 -12.26 7.48
C GLN A 28 11.27 -11.64 6.09
N LEU A 29 12.37 -11.84 5.37
CA LEU A 29 12.58 -11.39 4.00
C LEU A 29 12.47 -12.56 3.02
N ASP A 30 11.55 -12.45 2.06
CA ASP A 30 11.36 -13.40 0.97
C ASP A 30 11.45 -12.74 -0.42
N ASP A 31 11.73 -13.54 -1.44
CA ASP A 31 11.69 -13.08 -2.85
C ASP A 31 10.24 -12.88 -3.32
N LEU A 32 10.04 -11.99 -4.29
CA LEU A 32 8.72 -11.72 -4.88
C LEU A 32 7.98 -12.98 -5.37
N GLY A 33 8.72 -14.01 -5.82
CA GLY A 33 8.14 -15.29 -6.21
C GLY A 33 7.34 -16.00 -5.11
N ILE A 34 7.58 -15.69 -3.82
CA ILE A 34 6.80 -16.25 -2.71
C ILE A 34 5.32 -15.86 -2.78
N LEU A 35 4.99 -14.76 -3.44
CA LEU A 35 3.62 -14.27 -3.49
C LEU A 35 2.68 -15.24 -4.22
N ALA A 36 3.22 -16.06 -5.14
CA ALA A 36 2.45 -17.07 -5.86
C ALA A 36 1.99 -18.24 -4.96
N ASP A 37 2.58 -18.42 -3.78
CA ASP A 37 2.20 -19.47 -2.83
C ASP A 37 1.91 -18.90 -1.42
N PRO A 38 0.67 -18.42 -1.20
CA PRO A 38 0.23 -17.88 0.09
C PRO A 38 0.34 -18.85 1.26
N SER A 39 0.36 -20.16 1.01
CA SER A 39 0.44 -21.18 2.07
C SER A 39 1.79 -21.14 2.81
N ARG A 40 2.82 -20.60 2.16
CA ARG A 40 4.18 -20.47 2.71
C ARG A 40 4.43 -19.14 3.39
N TRP A 41 3.48 -18.22 3.37
CA TRP A 41 3.67 -16.90 3.96
C TRP A 41 3.78 -17.00 5.49
N PRO A 42 4.79 -16.37 6.10
CA PRO A 42 4.92 -16.39 7.55
C PRO A 42 3.76 -15.67 8.23
N ARG A 43 3.52 -16.03 9.49
CA ARG A 43 2.65 -15.22 10.36
C ARG A 43 3.42 -13.94 10.72
N SER A 44 2.94 -12.79 10.28
CA SER A 44 3.52 -11.48 10.52
C SER A 44 2.44 -10.48 10.95
N ARG A 45 2.85 -9.38 11.57
CA ARG A 45 1.92 -8.29 11.93
C ARG A 45 1.46 -7.48 10.71
N ALA A 46 2.27 -7.45 9.66
CA ALA A 46 1.95 -6.88 8.36
C ALA A 46 2.83 -7.48 7.27
N GLN A 47 2.41 -7.33 6.02
CA GLN A 47 3.22 -7.65 4.84
C GLN A 47 3.62 -6.37 4.10
N VAL A 48 4.89 -6.23 3.72
CA VAL A 48 5.38 -5.10 2.92
C VAL A 48 5.94 -5.64 1.63
N VAL A 49 5.40 -5.20 0.49
CA VAL A 49 5.82 -5.66 -0.83
C VAL A 49 6.55 -4.52 -1.53
N LEU A 50 7.84 -4.70 -1.80
CA LEU A 50 8.74 -3.68 -2.35
C LEU A 50 9.13 -4.05 -3.78
N THR A 51 8.90 -3.13 -4.70
CA THR A 51 9.07 -3.36 -6.14
C THR A 51 9.67 -2.14 -6.82
N ASP A 52 10.33 -2.36 -7.96
CA ASP A 52 10.86 -1.30 -8.82
C ASP A 52 9.92 -0.94 -9.99
N ARG A 53 8.71 -1.49 -9.97
CA ARG A 53 7.65 -1.31 -10.95
C ARG A 53 6.31 -1.72 -10.36
N GLU A 54 5.23 -1.32 -11.01
CA GLU A 54 3.90 -1.84 -10.67
C GLU A 54 3.82 -3.34 -10.98
N GLU A 55 3.33 -4.12 -10.01
CA GLU A 55 3.09 -5.56 -10.13
C GLU A 55 1.60 -5.85 -9.87
N PRO A 56 0.68 -5.52 -10.81
CA PRO A 56 -0.76 -5.53 -10.53
C PRO A 56 -1.29 -6.89 -10.08
N GLU A 57 -0.82 -7.98 -10.71
CA GLU A 57 -1.24 -9.34 -10.37
C GLU A 57 -0.79 -9.73 -8.96
N ALA A 58 0.47 -9.42 -8.62
CA ALA A 58 1.01 -9.66 -7.29
C ALA A 58 0.29 -8.84 -6.22
N PHE A 59 0.04 -7.56 -6.49
CA PHE A 59 -0.70 -6.67 -5.59
C PHE A 59 -2.16 -7.06 -5.42
N GLU A 60 -2.81 -7.52 -6.49
CA GLU A 60 -4.17 -8.02 -6.44
C GLU A 60 -4.27 -9.30 -5.59
N LEU A 61 -3.32 -10.21 -5.75
CA LEU A 61 -3.21 -11.44 -4.96
C LEU A 61 -2.93 -11.12 -3.48
N CYS A 62 -1.98 -10.21 -3.21
CA CYS A 62 -1.72 -9.70 -1.86
C CYS A 62 -2.98 -9.13 -1.23
N ASP A 63 -3.70 -8.24 -1.91
CA ASP A 63 -4.94 -7.65 -1.39
C ASP A 63 -6.01 -8.71 -1.09
N MET A 64 -6.17 -9.70 -1.97
CA MET A 64 -7.13 -10.78 -1.79
C MET A 64 -6.81 -11.63 -0.55
N VAL A 65 -5.56 -12.08 -0.43
CA VAL A 65 -5.13 -12.95 0.68
C VAL A 65 -5.08 -12.16 1.99
N ALA A 66 -4.54 -10.93 1.97
CA ALA A 66 -4.50 -10.04 3.11
C ALA A 66 -5.91 -9.81 3.70
N ASN A 67 -6.90 -9.59 2.84
CA ASN A 67 -8.30 -9.46 3.25
C ASN A 67 -8.83 -10.75 3.88
N GLY A 68 -8.58 -11.92 3.27
CA GLY A 68 -9.01 -13.21 3.82
C GLY A 68 -8.36 -13.56 5.17
N LEU A 69 -7.12 -13.12 5.39
CA LEU A 69 -6.36 -13.36 6.63
C LEU A 69 -6.53 -12.24 7.67
N ALA A 70 -7.31 -11.19 7.36
CA ALA A 70 -7.38 -9.96 8.15
C ALA A 70 -5.98 -9.38 8.49
N ARG A 71 -5.03 -9.53 7.57
CA ARG A 71 -3.63 -9.13 7.77
C ARG A 71 -3.35 -7.85 6.99
N PRO A 72 -2.88 -6.78 7.65
CA PRO A 72 -2.51 -5.56 6.94
C PRO A 72 -1.36 -5.77 5.96
N TRP A 73 -1.37 -5.01 4.87
CA TRP A 73 -0.31 -5.01 3.88
C TRP A 73 -0.04 -3.61 3.29
N LEU A 74 1.17 -3.42 2.78
CA LEU A 74 1.67 -2.15 2.27
C LEU A 74 2.48 -2.37 0.98
N PRO A 75 2.00 -1.96 -0.20
CA PRO A 75 2.80 -1.91 -1.40
C PRO A 75 3.75 -0.71 -1.37
N VAL A 76 4.97 -0.90 -1.84
CA VAL A 76 5.99 0.14 -2.01
C VAL A 76 6.58 -0.01 -3.39
N VAL A 77 6.47 1.06 -4.18
CA VAL A 77 6.82 1.04 -5.61
C VAL A 77 7.74 2.19 -5.92
N LEU A 78 8.91 1.90 -6.49
CA LEU A 78 9.72 2.89 -7.18
C LEU A 78 9.11 3.12 -8.57
N GLU A 79 8.39 4.23 -8.71
CA GLU A 79 7.84 4.73 -9.95
C GLU A 79 8.93 5.52 -10.73
N SER A 80 8.69 5.86 -11.99
CA SER A 80 9.72 6.49 -12.85
C SER A 80 10.30 7.81 -12.32
N ARG A 81 9.54 8.57 -11.52
CA ARG A 81 9.97 9.86 -10.95
C ARG A 81 9.65 9.99 -9.46
N SER A 82 9.17 8.93 -8.84
CA SER A 82 8.67 8.96 -7.47
C SER A 82 8.84 7.63 -6.77
N ILE A 83 8.82 7.65 -5.44
CA ILE A 83 8.57 6.45 -4.63
C ILE A 83 7.19 6.58 -4.05
N ARG A 84 6.34 5.59 -4.28
CA ARG A 84 5.04 5.47 -3.62
C ARG A 84 5.14 4.48 -2.47
N VAL A 85 4.81 4.93 -1.27
CA VAL A 85 4.64 4.10 -0.08
C VAL A 85 3.16 4.05 0.24
N GLY A 86 2.55 2.89 0.01
CA GLY A 86 1.12 2.65 0.22
C GLY A 86 0.30 2.56 -1.07
N PRO A 87 -1.02 2.39 -0.91
CA PRO A 87 -1.79 2.59 0.33
C PRO A 87 -1.54 1.55 1.44
N PHE A 88 -1.58 1.95 2.72
CA PHE A 88 -1.69 0.99 3.82
C PHE A 88 -3.09 0.35 3.83
N VAL A 89 -3.16 -0.94 3.52
CA VAL A 89 -4.43 -1.67 3.42
C VAL A 89 -4.54 -2.61 4.62
N GLY A 90 -5.66 -2.58 5.32
CA GLY A 90 -5.90 -3.45 6.46
C GLY A 90 -7.39 -3.65 6.74
N PRO A 91 -7.74 -4.46 7.75
CA PRO A 91 -9.11 -4.65 8.16
C PRO A 91 -9.80 -3.31 8.45
N GLY A 92 -11.03 -3.15 7.96
CA GLY A 92 -11.79 -1.90 8.13
C GLY A 92 -11.35 -0.75 7.23
N THR A 93 -10.25 -0.86 6.48
CA THR A 93 -9.85 0.15 5.50
C THR A 93 -10.40 -0.17 4.10
N ALA A 94 -10.41 0.80 3.18
CA ALA A 94 -10.61 0.53 1.76
C ALA A 94 -9.50 -0.40 1.19
N CYS A 95 -9.90 -1.29 0.31
CA CYS A 95 -8.96 -2.21 -0.34
C CYS A 95 -8.13 -1.53 -1.43
N TYR A 96 -7.09 -2.23 -1.90
CA TYR A 96 -6.27 -1.79 -3.03
C TYR A 96 -7.08 -1.56 -4.31
N GLN A 97 -8.17 -2.32 -4.52
CA GLN A 97 -9.08 -2.09 -5.64
C GLN A 97 -9.80 -0.73 -5.58
N CYS A 98 -10.11 -0.22 -4.37
CA CYS A 98 -10.64 1.13 -4.23
C CYS A 98 -9.59 2.17 -4.62
N PHE A 99 -8.34 1.97 -4.22
CA PHE A 99 -7.23 2.82 -4.63
C PHE A 99 -7.08 2.87 -6.15
N LEU A 100 -7.08 1.73 -6.84
CA LEU A 100 -6.97 1.67 -8.30
C LEU A 100 -8.12 2.43 -8.99
N LYS A 101 -9.36 2.23 -8.53
CA LYS A 101 -10.53 2.96 -9.05
C LYS A 101 -10.41 4.47 -8.87
N ARG A 102 -9.97 4.93 -7.69
CA ARG A 102 -9.74 6.36 -7.42
C ARG A 102 -8.60 6.92 -8.26
N GLN A 103 -7.53 6.15 -8.46
CA GLN A 103 -6.43 6.55 -9.34
C GLN A 103 -6.90 6.77 -10.78
N HIS A 104 -7.75 5.88 -11.28
CA HIS A 104 -8.34 6.00 -12.61
C HIS A 104 -9.27 7.23 -12.73
N GLN A 105 -10.14 7.47 -11.74
CA GLN A 105 -11.04 8.64 -11.72
C GLN A 105 -10.30 9.98 -11.71
N HIS A 106 -9.20 10.07 -10.97
CA HIS A 106 -8.42 11.31 -10.83
C HIS A 106 -7.33 11.48 -11.90
N GLY A 107 -7.38 10.70 -12.99
CA GLY A 107 -6.61 10.97 -14.20
C GLY A 107 -5.08 10.86 -14.05
N ARG A 108 -4.58 10.17 -13.01
CA ARG A 108 -3.13 9.96 -12.86
C ARG A 108 -2.58 8.83 -13.74
N ARG A 109 -3.45 8.10 -14.44
CA ARG A 109 -3.08 7.21 -15.55
C ARG A 109 -3.23 8.00 -16.85
N THR A 110 -2.11 8.45 -17.36
CA THR A 110 -2.00 9.06 -18.70
C THR A 110 -1.89 7.97 -19.76
N ASP A 111 -2.13 8.30 -21.03
CA ASP A 111 -1.85 7.39 -22.16
C ASP A 111 -0.39 6.91 -22.18
N VAL A 112 0.52 7.72 -21.62
CA VAL A 112 1.94 7.39 -21.43
C VAL A 112 2.12 6.26 -20.42
N ASP A 113 1.35 6.22 -19.34
CA ASP A 113 1.38 5.12 -18.36
C ASP A 113 0.91 3.82 -19.01
N THR A 114 -0.15 3.88 -19.81
CA THR A 114 -0.67 2.73 -20.58
C THR A 114 0.36 2.21 -21.60
N LEU A 115 1.08 3.11 -22.29
CA LEU A 115 2.18 2.76 -23.19
C LEU A 115 3.39 2.14 -22.45
N LEU A 116 3.72 2.67 -21.27
CA LEU A 116 4.77 2.13 -20.39
C LEU A 116 4.42 0.72 -19.88
N GLU A 117 3.13 0.46 -19.61
CA GLU A 117 2.64 -0.86 -19.23
C GLU A 117 2.76 -1.87 -20.36
N ALA A 118 2.51 -1.46 -21.61
CA ALA A 118 2.75 -2.29 -22.79
C ALA A 118 4.25 -2.65 -22.99
N HIS A 119 5.17 -1.88 -22.40
CA HIS A 119 6.62 -2.09 -22.47
C HIS A 119 7.22 -2.79 -21.23
N ARG A 120 6.40 -3.39 -20.36
CA ARG A 120 6.85 -4.07 -19.12
C ARG A 120 7.91 -5.17 -19.32
N ALA A 121 7.98 -5.76 -20.51
CA ALA A 121 8.93 -6.83 -20.83
C ALA A 121 10.37 -6.34 -21.09
N GLN A 122 10.60 -5.03 -21.20
CA GLN A 122 11.94 -4.50 -21.46
C GLN A 122 12.75 -4.33 -20.16
N PRO A 123 14.06 -4.64 -20.17
CA PRO A 123 14.94 -4.32 -19.06
C PRO A 123 14.91 -2.81 -18.80
N ARG A 124 14.53 -2.41 -17.58
CA ARG A 124 14.56 -1.01 -17.16
C ARG A 124 15.84 -0.69 -16.42
N SER A 125 16.47 0.42 -16.76
CA SER A 125 17.47 1.04 -15.91
C SER A 125 16.77 1.63 -14.68
N VAL A 126 16.98 1.02 -13.52
CA VAL A 126 16.45 1.51 -12.26
C VAL A 126 17.46 2.49 -11.67
N ALA A 127 17.05 3.74 -11.46
CA ALA A 127 17.91 4.78 -10.90
C ALA A 127 17.30 5.32 -9.60
N TYR A 128 17.99 5.11 -8.48
CA TYR A 128 17.68 5.70 -7.19
C TYR A 128 18.99 5.98 -6.43
N LEU A 129 18.95 6.94 -5.51
CA LEU A 129 20.04 7.22 -4.59
C LEU A 129 19.83 6.42 -3.29
N PRO A 130 20.89 6.05 -2.56
CA PRO A 130 20.75 5.39 -1.26
C PRO A 130 19.85 6.16 -0.29
N ALA A 131 19.89 7.49 -0.31
CA ALA A 131 19.02 8.35 0.49
C ALA A 131 17.52 8.12 0.21
N HIS A 132 17.15 7.78 -1.04
CA HIS A 132 15.76 7.48 -1.38
C HIS A 132 15.28 6.18 -0.73
N ALA A 133 16.14 5.17 -0.63
CA ALA A 133 15.82 3.92 0.07
C ALA A 133 15.65 4.16 1.58
N THR A 134 16.51 4.99 2.17
CA THR A 134 16.37 5.42 3.57
C THR A 134 15.07 6.20 3.82
N GLN A 135 14.71 7.13 2.93
CA GLN A 135 13.46 7.88 3.02
C GLN A 135 12.24 6.95 2.94
N ALA A 136 12.25 5.99 2.01
CA ALA A 136 11.18 5.00 1.90
C ALA A 136 11.07 4.16 3.19
N ALA A 137 12.19 3.69 3.76
CA ALA A 137 12.19 2.94 5.02
C ALA A 137 11.58 3.74 6.18
N LEU A 138 11.95 5.03 6.31
CA LEU A 138 11.38 5.90 7.34
C LEU A 138 9.88 6.09 7.19
N LEU A 139 9.38 6.25 5.95
CA LEU A 139 7.96 6.37 5.68
C LEU A 139 7.20 5.06 5.94
N ILE A 140 7.78 3.92 5.57
CA ILE A 140 7.21 2.60 5.89
C ILE A 140 7.06 2.47 7.40
N ARG A 141 8.11 2.77 8.19
CA ARG A 141 8.05 2.72 9.65
C ARG A 141 6.97 3.66 10.19
N SER A 142 6.95 4.91 9.74
CA SER A 142 5.94 5.89 10.16
C SER A 142 4.51 5.43 9.88
N LEU A 143 4.25 4.84 8.70
CA LEU A 143 2.92 4.32 8.35
C LEU A 143 2.55 3.08 9.16
N LEU A 144 3.50 2.17 9.39
CA LEU A 144 3.29 0.99 10.22
C LEU A 144 3.00 1.39 11.68
N ASP A 145 3.73 2.34 12.24
CA ASP A 145 3.53 2.80 13.61
C ASP A 145 2.17 3.50 13.78
N ALA A 146 1.80 4.34 12.80
CA ALA A 146 0.51 5.04 12.80
C ALA A 146 -0.71 4.12 12.66
N ASN A 147 -0.55 2.93 12.07
CA ASN A 147 -1.67 2.04 11.74
C ASN A 147 -1.68 0.70 12.49
N LEU A 148 -0.56 0.32 13.12
CA LEU A 148 -0.44 -0.92 13.91
C LEU A 148 -0.19 -0.65 15.40
N GLY A 149 0.08 0.59 15.79
CA GLY A 149 0.31 0.97 17.18
C GLY A 149 -0.94 0.98 18.05
N ALA A 150 -0.77 1.17 19.36
CA ALA A 150 -1.86 1.22 20.33
C ALA A 150 -2.89 2.36 20.08
N GLN A 151 -2.50 3.37 19.29
CA GLN A 151 -3.35 4.48 18.86
C GLN A 151 -3.64 4.44 17.35
N ALA A 152 -3.69 3.24 16.77
CA ALA A 152 -3.89 3.06 15.34
C ALA A 152 -5.11 3.86 14.83
N GLN A 153 -4.86 4.75 13.86
CA GLN A 153 -5.93 5.55 13.25
C GLN A 153 -6.60 4.82 12.07
N HIS A 154 -6.05 3.66 11.65
CA HIS A 154 -6.52 2.86 10.51
C HIS A 154 -6.77 3.70 9.24
N GLN A 155 -5.92 4.69 9.02
CA GLN A 155 -6.01 5.58 7.87
C GLN A 155 -5.33 4.95 6.67
N LEU A 156 -5.99 5.13 5.52
CA LEU A 156 -5.51 4.66 4.23
C LEU A 156 -4.51 5.61 3.61
N ASP A 157 -3.41 5.79 4.33
CA ASP A 157 -2.38 6.71 3.92
C ASP A 157 -1.56 6.12 2.78
N LEU A 158 -1.34 6.95 1.79
CA LEU A 158 -0.31 6.79 0.79
C LEU A 158 0.58 8.03 0.82
N VAL A 159 1.89 7.82 0.76
CA VAL A 159 2.87 8.90 0.67
C VAL A 159 3.65 8.72 -0.62
N ARG A 160 3.90 9.83 -1.32
CA ARG A 160 4.77 9.86 -2.49
C ARG A 160 5.93 10.82 -2.27
N ILE A 161 7.13 10.36 -2.57
CA ILE A 161 8.35 11.16 -2.63
C ILE A 161 8.70 11.39 -4.10
N GLY A 162 8.83 12.64 -4.55
CA GLY A 162 9.37 12.96 -5.88
C GLY A 162 10.90 12.92 -5.87
N LEU A 163 11.49 12.16 -6.80
CA LEU A 163 12.94 11.91 -6.84
C LEU A 163 13.75 13.11 -7.37
N SER A 164 13.16 13.91 -8.26
CA SER A 164 13.82 15.08 -8.87
C SER A 164 13.43 16.41 -8.24
N GLU A 165 12.22 16.50 -7.69
CA GLU A 165 11.63 17.76 -7.20
C GLU A 165 11.67 17.91 -5.68
N ALA A 166 12.23 16.93 -4.98
CA ALA A 166 12.21 16.85 -3.51
C ALA A 166 10.81 17.06 -2.92
N SER A 167 9.77 16.63 -3.64
CA SER A 167 8.38 16.81 -3.24
C SER A 167 7.93 15.67 -2.34
N LEU A 168 7.09 15.98 -1.35
CA LEU A 168 6.41 15.00 -0.52
C LEU A 168 4.91 15.27 -0.61
N SER A 169 4.13 14.25 -0.99
CA SER A 169 2.68 14.35 -0.99
C SER A 169 2.08 13.19 -0.21
N ARG A 170 1.04 13.48 0.57
CA ARG A 170 0.24 12.50 1.30
C ARG A 170 -1.17 12.51 0.72
N GLY A 171 -1.76 11.33 0.59
CA GLY A 171 -3.15 11.18 0.22
C GLY A 171 -3.81 10.11 1.08
N THR A 172 -5.12 10.23 1.23
CA THR A 172 -5.95 9.22 1.87
C THR A 172 -6.84 8.57 0.83
N VAL A 173 -6.86 7.24 0.77
CA VAL A 173 -7.75 6.54 -0.16
C VAL A 173 -9.15 6.48 0.42
N ILE A 174 -10.10 7.05 -0.32
CA ILE A 174 -11.52 6.96 0.01
C ILE A 174 -12.09 5.69 -0.62
N ALA A 175 -12.81 4.90 0.20
CA ALA A 175 -13.50 3.71 -0.28
C ALA A 175 -14.46 4.04 -1.43
N VAL A 176 -14.66 3.05 -2.29
CA VAL A 176 -15.69 3.09 -3.32
C VAL A 176 -16.94 2.43 -2.75
N GLU A 177 -18.08 3.12 -2.87
CA GLU A 177 -19.37 2.60 -2.48
C GLU A 177 -19.68 1.29 -3.22
N GLY A 178 -20.27 0.31 -2.51
CA GLY A 178 -20.60 -0.99 -3.10
C GLY A 178 -19.38 -1.85 -3.46
N CYS A 179 -18.19 -1.57 -2.93
CA CYS A 179 -17.02 -2.39 -3.22
C CYS A 179 -17.22 -3.84 -2.76
N VAL A 180 -17.10 -4.80 -3.68
CA VAL A 180 -17.30 -6.23 -3.39
C VAL A 180 -16.26 -6.80 -2.40
N ARG A 181 -15.08 -6.17 -2.29
CA ARG A 181 -14.02 -6.57 -1.35
C ARG A 181 -14.24 -5.99 0.04
N CYS A 182 -14.22 -4.67 0.18
CA CYS A 182 -14.23 -4.00 1.49
C CYS A 182 -15.59 -3.37 1.86
N GLY A 183 -16.57 -3.36 0.96
CA GLY A 183 -17.87 -2.70 1.17
C GLY A 183 -18.87 -3.51 2.00
N ARG A 184 -18.75 -4.84 2.02
CA ARG A 184 -19.65 -5.71 2.80
C ARG A 184 -19.40 -5.67 4.32
N SER A 185 -18.17 -5.36 4.71
CA SER A 185 -17.73 -5.33 6.11
C SER A 185 -17.80 -3.92 6.72
N ARG A 186 -18.31 -2.92 5.99
CA ARG A 186 -18.33 -1.52 6.43
C ARG A 186 -19.74 -1.07 6.75
N SER A 187 -19.86 -0.25 7.80
CA SER A 187 -21.10 0.46 8.07
C SER A 187 -21.24 1.62 7.09
N TYR A 188 -22.47 2.04 6.79
CA TYR A 188 -22.73 3.18 5.89
C TYR A 188 -21.99 4.46 6.32
N ARG A 189 -21.75 4.62 7.63
CA ARG A 189 -20.99 5.75 8.20
C ARG A 189 -19.54 5.83 7.71
N ASP A 190 -18.95 4.70 7.34
CA ASP A 190 -17.55 4.61 6.89
C ASP A 190 -17.39 4.90 5.38
N THR A 191 -18.50 5.13 4.66
CA THR A 191 -18.54 5.19 3.20
C THR A 191 -18.84 6.57 2.61
N SER A 192 -19.39 7.49 3.41
CA SER A 192 -19.63 8.87 2.97
C SER A 192 -18.98 9.86 3.93
N PHE A 193 -18.16 10.78 3.39
CA PHE A 193 -17.64 11.94 4.11
C PHE A 193 -18.76 12.76 4.79
N PHE A 194 -19.97 12.73 4.24
CA PHE A 194 -21.17 13.40 4.76
C PHE A 194 -21.93 12.62 5.84
N ALA A 195 -21.48 11.43 6.26
CA ALA A 195 -22.24 10.60 7.20
C ALA A 195 -22.39 11.23 8.59
N GLU A 196 -21.37 11.94 9.06
CA GLU A 196 -21.42 12.71 10.31
C GLU A 196 -22.35 13.92 10.17
N GLU A 197 -22.33 14.59 9.02
CA GLU A 197 -23.06 15.83 8.77
C GLU A 197 -24.58 15.59 8.56
N LEU A 198 -24.96 14.41 8.05
CA LEU A 198 -26.36 14.05 7.79
C LEU A 198 -27.02 13.25 8.93
N SER A 199 -26.24 12.75 9.90
CA SER A 199 -26.78 11.95 11.02
C SER A 199 -27.84 12.66 11.87
N PRO A 200 -27.79 13.99 12.14
CA PRO A 200 -28.86 14.67 12.86
C PRO A 200 -30.17 14.82 12.06
N GLN A 201 -30.12 14.79 10.73
CA GLN A 201 -31.28 15.07 9.88
C GLN A 201 -32.15 13.84 9.62
N ILE A 202 -31.62 12.63 9.80
CA ILE A 202 -32.33 11.37 9.55
C ILE A 202 -33.03 10.85 10.82
N ALA A 203 -32.57 11.25 12.01
CA ALA A 203 -33.12 10.79 13.30
C ALA A 203 -34.53 11.32 13.63
N GLY A 204 -35.12 12.20 12.80
CA GLY A 204 -36.45 12.78 13.01
C GLY A 204 -37.54 12.29 12.07
N ARG A 205 -37.34 11.18 11.33
CA ARG A 205 -38.30 10.70 10.32
C ARG A 205 -38.72 9.22 10.44
N TYR A 206 -38.76 8.68 11.67
CA TYR A 206 -39.52 7.47 11.96
C TYR A 206 -40.40 7.69 13.18
#